data_AF-A0A060BRP4-F1
#
_entry.id   AF-A0A060BRP4-F1
#
_cell.length_a   1.000
_cell.length_b   1.000
_cell.length_c   1.000
_cell.angle_alpha   90.00
_cell.angle_beta   90.00
_cell.angle_gamma   90.00
#
_symmetry.space_group_name_H-M   'P 1'
#
loop_
_entity.id
_entity.type
_entity.pdbx_description
1 polymer ?
#
loop_
_entity_poly.entity_id
_entity_poly.type
_entity_poly.pdbx_seq_one_letter_code
_entity_poly.pdbx_strand_id
1 'polypeptide(L)'
;MTQGTAERDTGAIGQLNGQPVYEKNITLSIALPLRDMLTKAGATVFMTRTTDRDVYKPYDGDNEELQARSDVGNNNHADAFLSIHIDAFSNPSVDGTTGYYYAKTDKDQLLAQCLHDAVLNEIDTPDRGVRANDLY
;
A
#
# COMPACT_ATOMS: atom_id res chain seq x y z
N MET A 1 6.67 -18.65 -23.92
CA MET A 1 6.63 -18.67 -22.44
C MET A 1 7.27 -17.38 -21.97
N THR A 2 6.48 -16.35 -21.68
CA THR A 2 6.99 -15.11 -21.08
C THR A 2 7.20 -15.36 -19.60
N GLN A 3 8.46 -15.40 -19.17
CA GLN A 3 8.85 -15.51 -17.78
C GLN A 3 8.38 -14.23 -17.08
N GLY A 4 7.26 -14.29 -16.37
CA GLY A 4 6.82 -13.21 -15.50
C GLY A 4 7.86 -13.07 -14.40
N THR A 5 8.62 -11.98 -14.41
CA THR A 5 9.55 -11.63 -13.35
C THR A 5 8.72 -11.16 -12.15
N ALA A 6 8.70 -11.95 -11.09
CA ALA A 6 8.09 -11.58 -9.81
C ALA A 6 8.75 -10.31 -9.24
N GLU A 7 8.01 -9.51 -8.47
CA GLU A 7 8.53 -8.32 -7.78
C GLU A 7 9.69 -8.74 -6.87
N ARG A 8 10.83 -8.04 -6.96
CA ARG A 8 12.02 -8.37 -6.17
C ARG A 8 11.80 -8.04 -4.71
N ASP A 9 11.21 -6.87 -4.46
CA ASP A 9 10.93 -6.43 -3.12
C ASP A 9 9.77 -7.23 -2.54
N THR A 10 10.06 -8.02 -1.52
CA THR A 10 9.04 -8.81 -0.84
C THR A 10 8.23 -7.98 0.16
N GLY A 11 8.71 -6.76 0.47
CA GLY A 11 8.39 -6.05 1.68
C GLY A 11 8.81 -6.85 2.91
N ALA A 12 8.15 -6.58 4.04
CA ALA A 12 8.29 -7.33 5.27
C ALA A 12 7.98 -8.82 5.09
N ILE A 13 8.71 -9.66 5.82
CA ILE A 13 8.48 -11.12 5.86
C ILE A 13 8.06 -11.50 7.28
N GLY A 14 6.80 -11.88 7.44
CA GLY A 14 6.24 -12.43 8.66
C GLY A 14 6.27 -13.97 8.68
N GLN A 15 5.75 -14.57 9.76
CA GLN A 15 5.56 -16.01 9.87
C GLN A 15 4.13 -16.34 10.30
N LEU A 16 3.52 -17.33 9.66
CA LEU A 16 2.23 -17.89 10.04
C LEU A 16 2.33 -19.41 10.00
N ASN A 17 2.07 -20.08 11.13
CA ASN A 17 2.17 -21.54 11.26
C ASN A 17 3.52 -22.11 10.78
N GLY A 18 4.61 -21.38 11.06
CA GLY A 18 5.96 -21.77 10.66
C GLY A 18 6.27 -21.60 9.17
N GLN A 19 5.40 -20.96 8.40
CA GLN A 19 5.63 -20.64 6.98
C GLN A 19 5.81 -19.13 6.78
N PRO A 20 6.68 -18.72 5.84
CA PRO A 20 6.89 -17.30 5.54
C PRO A 20 5.64 -16.70 4.90
N VAL A 21 5.31 -15.49 5.31
CA VAL A 21 4.26 -14.67 4.70
C VAL A 21 4.88 -13.36 4.26
N TYR A 22 4.67 -13.01 2.99
CA TYR A 22 5.29 -11.85 2.36
C TYR A 22 4.29 -10.70 2.28
N GLU A 23 4.70 -9.50 2.72
CA GLU A 23 3.90 -8.28 2.66
C GLU A 23 3.33 -8.05 1.25
N LYS A 24 4.15 -8.17 0.21
CA LYS A 24 3.71 -7.94 -1.19
C LYS A 24 2.50 -8.77 -1.60
N ASN A 25 2.33 -9.96 -1.02
CA ASN A 25 1.22 -10.86 -1.32
C ASN A 25 -0.05 -10.44 -0.56
N ILE A 26 0.10 -10.00 0.69
CA ILE A 26 -1.01 -9.49 1.50
C ILE A 26 -1.53 -8.17 0.92
N THR A 27 -0.63 -7.24 0.59
CA THR A 27 -1.03 -5.94 0.03
C THR A 27 -1.78 -6.11 -1.29
N LEU A 28 -1.36 -7.05 -2.15
CA LEU A 28 -2.07 -7.36 -3.39
C LEU A 28 -3.44 -8.02 -3.13
N SER A 29 -3.53 -8.93 -2.14
CA SER A 29 -4.80 -9.60 -1.82
C SER A 29 -5.85 -8.65 -1.21
N ILE A 30 -5.41 -7.53 -0.61
CA ILE A 30 -6.27 -6.43 -0.16
C ILE A 30 -6.61 -5.49 -1.33
N ALA A 31 -5.61 -5.08 -2.12
CA ALA A 31 -5.77 -4.04 -3.13
C ALA A 31 -6.69 -4.46 -4.30
N LEU A 32 -6.67 -5.73 -4.69
CA LEU A 32 -7.49 -6.23 -5.81
C LEU A 32 -9.00 -6.19 -5.51
N PRO A 33 -9.52 -6.71 -4.37
CA PRO A 33 -10.91 -6.53 -3.99
C PRO A 33 -11.28 -5.06 -3.78
N LEU A 34 -10.38 -4.26 -3.17
CA LEU A 34 -10.62 -2.83 -2.95
C LEU A 34 -10.84 -2.08 -4.28
N ARG A 35 -10.01 -2.36 -5.29
CA ARG A 35 -10.21 -1.86 -6.66
C ARG A 35 -11.62 -2.18 -7.16
N ASP A 36 -12.05 -3.44 -7.05
CA ASP A 36 -13.34 -3.87 -7.58
C ASP A 36 -14.51 -3.19 -6.85
N MET A 37 -14.40 -3.01 -5.53
CA MET A 37 -15.39 -2.31 -4.72
C MET A 37 -15.48 -0.82 -5.09
N LEU A 38 -14.34 -0.13 -5.22
CA LEU A 38 -14.28 1.28 -5.61
C LEU A 38 -14.80 1.49 -7.04
N THR A 39 -14.41 0.63 -7.99
CA THR A 39 -14.91 0.68 -9.37
C THR A 39 -16.42 0.45 -9.40
N LYS A 40 -16.94 -0.51 -8.64
CA LYS A 40 -18.40 -0.72 -8.52
C LYS A 40 -19.13 0.47 -7.92
N ALA A 41 -18.48 1.22 -7.02
CA ALA A 41 -19.01 2.45 -6.44
C ALA A 41 -18.91 3.67 -7.39
N GLY A 42 -18.33 3.52 -8.59
CA GLY A 42 -18.25 4.55 -9.62
C GLY A 42 -16.91 5.28 -9.71
N ALA A 43 -15.89 4.86 -8.94
CA ALA A 43 -14.55 5.43 -9.05
C ALA A 43 -13.78 4.85 -10.24
N THR A 44 -12.99 5.69 -10.92
CA THR A 44 -11.97 5.21 -11.85
C THR A 44 -10.73 4.82 -11.05
N VAL A 45 -10.31 3.55 -11.11
CA VAL A 45 -9.18 3.03 -10.33
C VAL A 45 -8.01 2.67 -11.23
N PHE A 46 -6.87 3.31 -11.01
CA PHE A 46 -5.60 2.97 -11.64
C PHE A 46 -4.72 2.23 -10.64
N MET A 47 -4.35 0.99 -10.97
CA MET A 47 -3.48 0.17 -10.13
C MET A 47 -2.04 0.33 -10.57
N THR A 48 -1.11 0.53 -9.62
CA THR A 48 0.33 0.48 -9.87
C THR A 48 0.78 -0.91 -10.32
N ARG A 49 0.21 -1.96 -9.72
CA ARG A 49 0.34 -3.36 -10.16
C ARG A 49 -0.93 -4.18 -9.94
N THR A 50 -1.08 -5.25 -10.71
CA THR A 50 -2.21 -6.21 -10.63
C THR A 50 -1.75 -7.66 -10.46
N THR A 51 -0.45 -7.86 -10.45
CA THR A 51 0.25 -9.14 -10.30
C THR A 51 1.48 -8.92 -9.42
N ASP A 52 2.15 -10.00 -9.03
CA ASP A 52 3.48 -9.95 -8.40
C ASP A 52 4.51 -9.53 -9.47
N ARG A 53 4.77 -8.22 -9.60
CA ARG A 53 5.73 -7.62 -10.53
C ARG A 53 6.15 -6.23 -10.05
N ASP A 54 7.37 -5.83 -10.39
CA ASP A 54 7.83 -4.44 -10.26
C ASP A 54 6.97 -3.52 -11.16
N VAL A 55 6.78 -2.27 -10.75
CA VAL A 55 5.99 -1.25 -11.47
C VAL A 55 6.80 -0.62 -12.60
N TYR A 56 8.08 -0.35 -12.38
CA TYR A 56 8.97 0.23 -13.40
C TYR A 56 9.48 -0.83 -14.39
N LYS A 57 10.56 -1.53 -14.02
CA LYS A 57 11.08 -2.68 -14.76
C LYS A 57 11.68 -3.70 -13.78
N PRO A 58 11.78 -4.97 -14.21
CA PRO A 58 12.38 -5.99 -13.39
C PRO A 58 13.83 -5.64 -13.04
N TYR A 59 14.19 -5.79 -11.76
CA TYR A 59 15.57 -5.63 -11.24
C TYR A 59 16.13 -4.20 -11.20
N ASP A 60 15.28 -3.17 -11.28
CA ASP A 60 15.71 -1.77 -11.08
C ASP A 60 15.82 -1.37 -9.60
N GLY A 61 16.33 -0.16 -9.35
CA GLY A 61 16.53 0.40 -8.02
C GLY A 61 15.25 0.89 -7.35
N ASP A 62 15.29 1.01 -6.02
CA ASP A 62 14.12 1.37 -5.20
C ASP A 62 13.60 2.79 -5.55
N ASN A 63 14.50 3.72 -5.91
CA ASN A 63 14.10 5.08 -6.28
C ASN A 63 13.31 5.12 -7.59
N GLU A 64 13.73 4.36 -8.61
CA GLU A 64 13.04 4.28 -9.90
C GLU A 64 11.67 3.59 -9.75
N GLU A 65 11.60 2.57 -8.91
CA GLU A 65 10.36 1.85 -8.60
C GLU A 65 9.35 2.74 -7.87
N LEU A 66 9.79 3.49 -6.85
CA LEU A 66 8.95 4.45 -6.13
C LEU A 66 8.53 5.63 -7.02
N GLN A 67 9.42 6.11 -7.91
CA GLN A 67 9.05 7.13 -8.90
C GLN A 67 7.95 6.62 -9.83
N ALA A 68 8.10 5.41 -10.37
CA ALA A 68 7.14 4.84 -11.29
C ALA A 68 5.75 4.66 -10.63
N ARG A 69 5.70 4.33 -9.34
CA ARG A 69 4.44 4.30 -8.57
C ARG A 69 3.79 5.69 -8.50
N SER A 70 4.58 6.72 -8.18
CA SER A 70 4.11 8.11 -8.15
C SER A 70 3.64 8.60 -9.53
N ASP A 71 4.35 8.20 -10.58
CA ASP A 71 4.04 8.55 -11.96
C ASP A 71 2.70 7.98 -12.43
N VAL A 72 2.29 6.80 -11.96
CA VAL A 72 0.96 6.26 -12.25
C VAL A 72 -0.13 7.22 -11.75
N GLY A 73 -0.01 7.75 -10.54
CA GLY A 73 -0.97 8.73 -10.01
C GLY A 73 -0.93 10.06 -10.78
N ASN A 74 0.28 10.60 -10.98
CA ASN A 74 0.48 11.90 -11.63
C ASN A 74 0.01 11.90 -13.10
N ASN A 75 0.37 10.88 -13.88
CA ASN A 75 0.05 10.78 -15.30
C ASN A 75 -1.44 10.55 -15.57
N ASN A 76 -2.15 9.95 -14.62
CA ASN A 76 -3.60 9.76 -14.71
C ASN A 76 -4.39 10.88 -14.04
N HIS A 77 -3.72 11.93 -13.53
CA HIS A 77 -4.33 13.04 -12.81
C HIS A 77 -5.26 12.56 -11.67
N ALA A 78 -4.82 11.57 -10.90
CA ALA A 78 -5.65 10.97 -9.87
C ALA A 78 -6.01 11.98 -8.76
N ASP A 79 -7.27 11.95 -8.30
CA ASP A 79 -7.74 12.79 -7.19
C ASP A 79 -7.13 12.38 -5.84
N ALA A 80 -6.74 11.11 -5.70
CA ALA A 80 -6.09 10.55 -4.52
C ALA A 80 -5.15 9.40 -4.92
N PHE A 81 -4.08 9.22 -4.15
CA PHE A 81 -3.18 8.07 -4.24
C PHE A 81 -3.18 7.33 -2.91
N LEU A 82 -3.44 6.02 -2.95
CA LEU A 82 -3.49 5.15 -1.76
C LEU A 82 -2.42 4.07 -1.89
N SER A 83 -1.45 4.09 -0.97
CA SER A 83 -0.51 2.97 -0.79
C SER A 83 -0.96 2.09 0.37
N ILE A 84 -0.84 0.78 0.22
CA ILE A 84 -1.19 -0.21 1.25
C ILE A 84 0.08 -0.97 1.60
N HIS A 85 0.42 -0.96 2.89
CA HIS A 85 1.62 -1.58 3.45
C HIS A 85 1.27 -2.42 4.67
N ILE A 86 2.09 -3.44 4.94
CA ILE A 86 2.05 -4.24 6.16
C ILE A 86 3.43 -4.12 6.80
N ASP A 87 3.58 -3.10 7.63
CA ASP A 87 4.86 -2.77 8.27
C ASP A 87 5.36 -3.91 9.18
N ALA A 88 6.66 -3.92 9.44
CA ALA A 88 7.26 -4.79 10.44
C ALA A 88 8.20 -4.01 11.38
N PHE A 89 8.25 -4.47 12.63
CA PHE A 89 9.14 -3.96 13.65
C PHE A 89 10.03 -5.09 14.16
N SER A 90 11.29 -4.77 14.48
CA SER A 90 12.21 -5.73 15.10
C SER A 90 11.78 -6.12 16.52
N ASN A 91 11.03 -5.25 17.20
CA ASN A 91 10.38 -5.56 18.45
C ASN A 91 9.03 -6.24 18.20
N PRO A 92 8.88 -7.54 18.52
CA PRO A 92 7.65 -8.30 18.26
C PRO A 92 6.47 -7.86 19.14
N SER A 93 6.68 -7.00 20.14
CA SER A 93 5.57 -6.45 20.94
C SER A 93 4.91 -5.23 20.28
N VAL A 94 5.42 -4.76 19.14
CA VAL A 94 4.84 -3.63 18.42
C VAL A 94 3.80 -4.16 17.44
N ASP A 95 2.58 -3.66 17.57
CA ASP A 95 1.43 -3.97 16.73
C ASP A 95 0.57 -2.71 16.58
N GLY A 96 -0.34 -2.72 15.60
CA GLY A 96 -1.37 -1.70 15.40
C GLY A 96 -1.38 -1.05 14.02
N THR A 97 -2.46 -0.32 13.75
CA THR A 97 -2.69 0.40 12.49
C THR A 97 -2.20 1.84 12.60
N THR A 98 -1.51 2.31 11.58
CA THR A 98 -1.08 3.72 11.42
C THR A 98 -1.55 4.23 10.07
N GLY A 99 -2.14 5.43 10.02
CA GLY A 99 -2.39 6.14 8.77
C GLY A 99 -1.27 7.13 8.47
N TYR A 100 -0.70 7.10 7.27
CA TYR A 100 0.29 8.09 6.83
C TYR A 100 -0.27 8.99 5.73
N TYR A 101 0.14 10.26 5.73
CA TYR A 101 -0.18 11.21 4.67
C TYR A 101 0.99 12.16 4.41
N TYR A 102 1.06 12.66 3.18
CA TYR A 102 1.96 13.74 2.82
C TYR A 102 1.23 15.08 2.97
N ALA A 103 1.75 15.97 3.83
CA ALA A 103 1.03 17.16 4.27
C ALA A 103 1.13 18.34 3.27
N LYS A 104 0.37 18.29 2.17
CA LYS A 104 0.22 19.43 1.23
C LYS A 104 -0.94 20.34 1.60
N THR A 105 -2.05 19.75 2.05
CA THR A 105 -3.32 20.40 2.33
C THR A 105 -4.04 19.71 3.48
N ASP A 106 -5.00 20.39 4.09
CA ASP A 106 -5.85 19.81 5.15
C ASP A 106 -6.67 18.60 4.65
N LYS A 107 -6.90 18.49 3.32
CA LYS A 107 -7.60 17.35 2.72
C LYS A 107 -6.79 16.06 2.80
N ASP A 108 -5.46 16.13 2.80
CA ASP A 108 -4.59 14.96 2.88
C ASP A 108 -4.72 14.30 4.25
N GLN A 109 -4.71 15.12 5.31
CA GLN A 109 -4.96 14.65 6.67
C GLN A 109 -6.38 14.12 6.84
N LEU A 110 -7.38 14.84 6.31
CA LEU A 110 -8.78 14.42 6.40
C LEU A 110 -9.00 13.05 5.75
N LEU A 111 -8.46 12.81 4.55
CA LEU A 111 -8.57 11.52 3.87
C LEU A 111 -7.91 10.40 4.69
N ALA A 112 -6.70 10.64 5.20
CA ALA A 112 -6.00 9.65 6.03
C ALA A 112 -6.75 9.34 7.33
N GLN A 113 -7.35 10.34 7.98
CA GLN A 113 -8.17 10.14 9.17
C GLN A 113 -9.43 9.32 8.88
N CYS A 114 -10.17 9.66 7.82
CA CYS A 114 -11.37 8.91 7.44
C CYS A 114 -11.06 7.44 7.13
N LEU A 115 -9.96 7.16 6.42
CA LEU A 115 -9.54 5.79 6.12
C LEU A 115 -9.08 5.05 7.37
N HIS A 116 -8.28 5.69 8.22
CA HIS A 116 -7.80 5.13 9.48
C HIS A 116 -8.94 4.75 10.41
N ASP A 117 -9.90 5.64 10.63
CA ASP A 117 -11.08 5.40 11.47
C ASP A 117 -11.95 4.27 10.89
N ALA A 118 -12.16 4.25 9.57
CA ALA A 118 -12.92 3.20 8.91
C ALA A 118 -12.26 1.83 9.07
N VAL A 119 -10.92 1.75 8.97
CA VAL A 119 -10.18 0.50 9.18
C VAL A 119 -10.28 0.05 10.65
N LEU A 120 -10.00 0.93 11.60
CA LEU A 120 -10.05 0.59 13.04
C LEU A 120 -11.44 0.17 13.52
N ASN A 121 -12.51 0.63 12.88
CA ASN A 121 -13.86 0.17 13.21
C ASN A 121 -14.15 -1.27 12.76
N GLU A 122 -13.39 -1.79 11.80
CA GLU A 122 -13.58 -3.13 11.22
C GLU A 122 -12.55 -4.15 11.72
N ILE A 123 -11.37 -3.71 12.16
CA ILE A 123 -10.30 -4.59 12.63
C ILE A 123 -9.89 -4.25 14.07
N ASP A 124 -9.82 -5.29 14.91
CA ASP A 124 -9.43 -5.17 16.32
C ASP A 124 -7.90 -5.10 16.45
N THR A 125 -7.34 -3.93 16.15
CA THR A 125 -5.89 -3.67 16.25
C THR A 125 -5.63 -2.41 17.06
N PRO A 126 -4.48 -2.31 17.78
CA PRO A 126 -4.13 -1.09 18.48
C PRO A 126 -4.09 0.15 17.57
N ASP A 127 -4.67 1.25 18.03
CA ASP A 127 -4.60 2.54 17.33
C ASP A 127 -3.23 3.20 17.54
N ARG A 128 -2.50 3.47 16.44
CA ARG A 128 -1.22 4.17 16.46
C ARG A 128 -1.29 5.59 15.87
N GLY A 129 -2.49 6.02 15.51
CA GLY A 129 -2.85 7.34 15.01
C GLY A 129 -2.50 7.60 13.55
N VAL A 130 -2.82 8.82 13.12
CA VAL A 130 -2.49 9.35 11.79
C VAL A 130 -1.30 10.28 11.89
N ARG A 131 -0.35 10.18 10.94
CA ARG A 131 0.93 10.91 10.98
C ARG A 131 1.30 11.47 9.62
N ALA A 132 1.76 12.73 9.61
CA ALA A 132 2.43 13.28 8.44
C ALA A 132 3.78 12.60 8.25
N ASN A 133 4.10 12.20 7.02
CA ASN A 133 5.40 11.63 6.69
C ASN A 133 5.76 11.86 5.22
N ASP A 134 7.06 11.86 4.94
CA ASP A 134 7.62 11.99 3.60
C ASP A 134 8.20 10.64 3.17
N LEU A 135 7.31 9.76 2.68
CA LEU A 135 7.62 8.36 2.39
C LEU A 135 8.25 8.12 1.02
N TYR A 136 8.38 9.17 0.19
CA TYR A 136 9.14 9.20 -1.06
C TYR A 136 9.24 10.63 -1.62
#